data_AF-B2Z3Y1-F1
#
_entry.id   AF-B2Z3Y1-F1
#
_cell.length_a   1.000
_cell.length_b   1.000
_cell.length_c   1.000
_cell.angle_alpha   90.00
_cell.angle_beta   90.00
_cell.angle_gamma   90.00
#
_symmetry.space_group_name_H-M   'P 1'
#
loop_
_entity.id
_entity.type
_entity.pdbx_description
1 polymer ?
#
loop_
_entity_poly.entity_id
_entity_poly.type
_entity_poly.pdbx_seq_one_letter_code
_entity_poly.pdbx_strand_id
1 'polypeptide(L)' 'PPDKLFTVHGLWPSNKNGPDPEKCKATALNSQKIGNMTAQLEIIWPNV' A
#
# COMPACT_ATOMS: atom_id res chain seq x y z
N PRO A 1 -20.23 2.12 14.89
CA PRO A 1 -19.29 2.64 15.92
C PRO A 1 -18.23 3.53 15.26
N PRO A 2 -17.86 4.66 15.87
CA PRO A 2 -16.82 5.57 15.38
C PRO A 2 -15.44 4.92 15.19
N ASP A 3 -15.25 3.68 15.66
CA ASP A 3 -13.96 2.99 15.75
C ASP A 3 -13.63 2.05 14.58
N LYS A 4 -14.41 2.10 13.48
CA LYS A 4 -14.20 1.23 12.30
C LYS A 4 -13.99 2.05 11.04
N LEU A 5 -12.84 2.70 10.95
CA LEU A 5 -12.38 3.29 9.70
C LEU A 5 -11.91 2.18 8.77
N PHE A 6 -12.27 2.26 7.48
CA PHE A 6 -11.64 1.42 6.47
C PHE A 6 -10.17 1.82 6.33
N THR A 7 -9.30 0.82 6.40
CA THR A 7 -7.86 0.97 6.19
C THR A 7 -7.44 0.30 4.90
N VAL A 8 -6.30 0.75 4.37
CA VAL A 8 -5.68 0.15 3.19
C VAL A 8 -4.93 -1.10 3.62
N HIS A 9 -5.20 -2.22 2.96
CA HIS A 9 -4.37 -3.42 3.06
C HIS A 9 -3.26 -3.40 2.01
N GLY A 10 -3.61 -3.01 0.78
CA GLY A 10 -2.66 -2.89 -0.31
C GLY A 10 -3.28 -2.47 -1.64
N LEU A 11 -2.39 -2.26 -2.60
CA LEU A 11 -2.72 -1.98 -4.00
C LEU A 11 -2.07 -3.08 -4.84
N TRP A 12 -2.91 -3.92 -5.46
CA TRP A 12 -2.46 -5.00 -6.33
C TRP A 12 -2.79 -4.66 -7.78
N PRO A 13 -1.79 -4.59 -8.67
CA PRO A 13 -2.04 -4.54 -10.10
C PRO A 13 -2.81 -5.80 -10.51
N SER A 14 -3.87 -5.64 -11.31
CA SER A 14 -4.65 -6.77 -11.78
C SER A 14 -4.66 -6.88 -13.30
N ASN A 15 -4.61 -8.13 -13.78
CA ASN A 15 -4.74 -8.46 -15.18
C ASN A 15 -6.07 -9.20 -15.40
N LYS A 16 -7.03 -8.55 -16.08
CA LYS A 16 -8.33 -9.17 -16.34
C LYS A 16 -8.25 -10.48 -17.16
N ASN A 17 -7.25 -10.58 -18.04
CA ASN A 17 -7.16 -11.63 -19.05
C ASN A 17 -6.10 -12.69 -18.70
N GLY A 18 -5.50 -12.63 -17.52
CA GLY A 18 -4.41 -13.53 -17.13
C GLY A 18 -4.00 -13.34 -15.67
N PRO A 19 -2.89 -13.92 -15.24
CA PRO A 19 -2.43 -13.75 -13.86
C PRO A 19 -2.05 -12.30 -13.55
N ASP A 20 -2.34 -11.88 -12.33
CA ASP A 20 -1.92 -10.60 -11.79
C ASP A 20 -0.39 -10.56 -11.69
N PRO A 21 0.26 -9.50 -12.20
CA PRO A 21 1.71 -9.42 -12.16
C PRO A 21 2.21 -9.10 -10.75
N GLU A 22 3.27 -9.78 -10.34
CA GLU A 22 3.98 -9.51 -9.10
C GLU A 22 5.49 -9.37 -9.33
N LYS A 23 6.17 -8.64 -8.44
CA LYS A 23 7.65 -8.54 -8.43
C LYS A 23 8.26 -8.04 -9.76
N CYS A 24 7.59 -7.11 -10.44
CA CYS A 24 7.98 -6.63 -11.78
C CYS A 24 9.41 -6.06 -11.88
N LYS A 25 9.91 -5.42 -10.82
CA LYS A 25 11.29 -4.92 -10.71
C LYS A 25 11.83 -5.15 -9.31
N ALA A 26 13.10 -5.55 -9.22
CA ALA A 26 13.83 -5.64 -7.96
C ALA A 26 14.35 -4.25 -7.53
N THR A 27 13.45 -3.30 -7.29
CA THR A 27 13.79 -1.97 -6.79
C THR A 27 13.40 -1.86 -5.32
N ALA A 28 14.36 -1.55 -4.47
CA ALA A 28 14.09 -1.29 -3.06
C ALA A 28 13.27 0.01 -2.90
N LEU A 29 12.34 0.00 -1.95
CA LEU A 29 11.60 1.19 -1.55
C LEU A 29 12.57 2.25 -1.02
N ASN A 30 12.49 3.48 -1.55
CA ASN A 30 13.16 4.64 -0.96
C ASN A 30 12.18 5.39 -0.06
N SER A 31 12.29 5.19 1.26
CA SER A 31 11.42 5.81 2.27
C SER A 31 11.46 7.35 2.27
N GLN A 32 12.58 7.96 1.88
CA GLN A 32 12.70 9.42 1.83
C GLN A 32 11.71 10.05 0.83
N LYS A 33 11.34 9.31 -0.22
CA LYS A 33 10.37 9.80 -1.22
C LYS A 33 8.94 9.90 -0.68
N ILE A 34 8.63 9.16 0.37
CA ILE A 34 7.28 9.12 0.99
C ILE A 34 7.26 9.75 2.39
N GLY A 35 8.37 10.35 2.83
CA GLY A 35 8.52 10.88 4.19
C GLY A 35 7.41 11.84 4.60
N ASN A 36 6.95 12.68 3.66
CA ASN A 36 5.88 13.67 3.88
C ASN A 36 4.50 13.04 4.14
N MET A 37 4.33 11.75 3.81
CA MET A 37 3.07 11.00 3.94
C MET A 37 3.07 10.06 5.15
N THR A 38 4.18 9.94 5.87
CA THR A 38 4.36 8.93 6.95
C THR A 38 3.23 8.95 7.98
N ALA A 39 2.92 10.12 8.54
CA ALA A 39 1.87 10.25 9.56
C ALA A 39 0.47 9.88 9.05
N GLN A 40 0.19 10.10 7.76
CA GLN A 40 -1.09 9.68 7.17
C GLN A 40 -1.12 8.17 6.98
N LEU A 41 -0.03 7.58 6.47
CA LEU A 41 0.10 6.13 6.26
C LEU A 41 -0.05 5.34 7.56
N GLU A 42 0.46 5.84 8.68
CA GLU A 42 0.29 5.20 10.00
C GLU A 42 -1.19 5.07 10.42
N ILE A 43 -2.05 5.99 9.96
CA ILE A 43 -3.48 5.98 10.27
C ILE A 43 -4.28 5.20 9.23
N ILE A 44 -4.02 5.46 7.94
CA ILE A 44 -4.85 4.93 6.84
C ILE A 44 -4.36 3.58 6.30
N TRP A 45 -3.09 3.23 6.52
CA TRP A 45 -2.46 1.97 6.10
C TRP A 45 -1.60 1.38 7.25
N PRO A 46 -2.21 1.10 8.41
CA PRO A 46 -1.50 0.54 9.55
C PRO A 46 -1.04 -0.90 9.27
N ASN A 47 -0.02 -1.33 10.00
CA ASN A 47 0.39 -2.73 10.06
C ASN A 47 -0.38 -3.42 11.19
N VAL A 48 -1.35 -4.28 10.85
CA VAL A 48 -2.24 -5.01 11.77
C VAL A 48 -2.20 -6.52 11.53
#